data_AF-A0A2D5ATC1-F1
#
_entry.id   AF-A0A2D5ATC1-F1
#
_cell.length_a   1.000
_cell.length_b   1.000
_cell.length_c   1.000
_cell.angle_alpha   90.00
_cell.angle_beta   90.00
_cell.angle_gamma   90.00
#
_symmetry.space_group_name_H-M   'P 1'
#
loop_
_entity.id
_entity.type
_entity.pdbx_description
1 polymer ?
#
loop_
_entity_poly.entity_id
_entity_poly.type
_entity_poly.pdbx_seq_one_letter_code
_entity_poly.pdbx_strand_id
1 'polypeptide(L)'
;MARQRAGRLIDGLQAGRDGVCSLCGTPANAPGTGSTSAPGSGATSGRAAIKTLRSDRSLRALRIRQFCLRRNSDRRNRTVGTRTQDRPDPPGLACDVGRSLRLLVDRHDRGHVPLRSRGTEGASPTDQAVLDLAQELQARGGGGAQIALVLGSGLGGIVDALEDAGSVESQELESLPESAVPGHAGRIAWGTLGGVPVLVQEGRIHLYEGFENSEVTRVVRAFARLGVRALILTNTAGGLRSDWPAGTLMRIADQINFQRCAPLSGSRGALGTLYDPGLAEALHGAAQAEELELKSGVYVGLLGPNYETPAEVRMLAKMGGDAVGMSTVAEACVGRDCGLRVAGVTCVTNPGAGLSKTPLNHDEVVEVANANGERLQRLLRAAVPRTAREL
;
A
#
# COMPACT_ATOMS: atom_id res chain seq x y z
N MET A 1 -34.35 -17.89 55.06
CA MET A 1 -34.92 -16.81 55.88
C MET A 1 -34.75 -15.49 55.14
N ALA A 2 -35.85 -14.71 55.08
CA ALA A 2 -36.08 -13.30 54.67
C ALA A 2 -35.03 -12.58 53.78
N ARG A 3 -35.35 -12.08 52.57
CA ARG A 3 -36.25 -10.97 52.16
C ARG A 3 -35.85 -9.57 52.64
N GLN A 4 -35.80 -8.64 51.66
CA GLN A 4 -36.15 -7.19 51.73
C GLN A 4 -35.12 -6.26 52.41
N ARG A 5 -34.88 -4.99 52.03
CA ARG A 5 -35.50 -3.91 51.22
C ARG A 5 -34.39 -2.86 50.98
N ALA A 6 -34.22 -2.25 49.81
CA ALA A 6 -34.83 -0.97 49.38
C ALA A 6 -34.84 0.17 50.43
N GLY A 7 -34.15 1.27 50.13
CA GLY A 7 -34.28 2.54 50.87
C GLY A 7 -33.46 3.67 50.23
N ARG A 8 -34.14 4.59 49.53
CA ARG A 8 -33.63 5.89 49.06
C ARG A 8 -33.35 6.82 50.25
N LEU A 9 -32.40 7.75 50.09
CA LEU A 9 -32.54 9.12 50.59
C LEU A 9 -31.65 10.08 49.80
N ILE A 10 -32.22 11.26 49.57
CA ILE A 10 -31.79 12.37 48.72
C ILE A 10 -31.16 13.44 49.62
N ASP A 11 -30.28 14.26 49.02
CA ASP A 11 -29.96 15.67 49.29
C ASP A 11 -28.54 15.99 49.79
N GLY A 12 -27.91 16.93 49.07
CA GLY A 12 -26.90 17.81 49.67
C GLY A 12 -25.75 18.29 48.77
N LEU A 13 -26.05 19.27 47.90
CA LEU A 13 -25.24 20.48 47.66
C LEU A 13 -23.84 20.42 47.00
N GLN A 14 -23.80 21.06 45.82
CA GLN A 14 -22.92 22.17 45.41
C GLN A 14 -21.53 21.94 44.79
N ALA A 15 -21.35 22.74 43.72
CA ALA A 15 -20.15 23.39 43.20
C ALA A 15 -19.39 22.71 42.04
N GLY A 16 -19.16 23.52 40.98
CA GLY A 16 -18.07 23.31 40.01
C GLY A 16 -18.48 22.87 38.61
N ARG A 17 -19.24 23.68 37.87
CA ARG A 17 -19.25 23.59 36.40
C ARG A 17 -18.03 24.34 35.87
N ASP A 18 -16.97 23.62 35.58
CA ASP A 18 -15.89 24.06 34.67
C ASP A 18 -15.42 22.84 33.86
N GLY A 19 -16.10 22.58 32.75
CA GLY A 19 -15.76 21.54 31.78
C GLY A 19 -15.56 22.18 30.42
N VAL A 20 -14.35 22.63 30.15
CA VAL A 20 -13.91 23.12 28.84
C VAL A 20 -13.71 21.91 27.93
N CYS A 21 -14.48 21.83 26.84
CA CYS A 21 -14.27 20.90 25.75
C CYS A 21 -13.06 21.37 24.92
N SER A 22 -11.94 20.64 24.99
CA SER A 22 -10.67 21.00 24.36
C SER A 22 -10.59 20.60 22.88
N LEU A 23 -11.60 20.95 22.07
CA LEU A 23 -11.57 20.72 20.61
C LEU A 23 -12.00 21.94 19.76
N CYS A 24 -12.39 23.06 20.35
CA CYS A 24 -12.55 24.31 19.61
C CYS A 24 -12.51 25.53 20.55
N GLY A 25 -11.42 26.30 20.50
CA GLY A 25 -11.34 27.57 21.19
C GLY A 25 -12.21 28.62 20.52
N THR A 26 -13.47 28.78 20.96
CA THR A 26 -14.20 30.05 21.16
C THR A 26 -15.66 29.77 21.58
N PRO A 27 -16.25 30.54 22.52
CA PRO A 27 -17.58 30.27 23.09
C PRO A 27 -18.73 30.83 22.24
N ALA A 28 -19.91 30.20 22.35
CA ALA A 28 -21.13 30.55 21.63
C ALA A 28 -22.20 31.21 22.51
N ASN A 29 -22.98 32.09 21.85
CA ASN A 29 -24.31 32.68 22.13
C ASN A 29 -24.40 33.91 23.05
N ALA A 30 -25.26 34.94 22.84
CA ALA A 30 -26.21 35.45 21.80
C ALA A 30 -26.84 36.76 22.44
N PRO A 31 -27.99 37.37 22.05
CA PRO A 31 -28.70 37.63 20.77
C PRO A 31 -29.10 39.14 20.55
N GLY A 32 -29.74 39.51 19.41
CA GLY A 32 -30.63 40.70 19.36
C GLY A 32 -30.87 41.46 18.03
N THR A 33 -32.04 41.22 17.41
CA THR A 33 -33.01 42.15 16.77
C THR A 33 -32.73 43.06 15.54
N GLY A 34 -33.60 42.93 14.51
CA GLY A 34 -34.13 43.98 13.58
C GLY A 34 -33.19 44.46 12.46
N SER A 35 -33.57 44.91 11.26
CA SER A 35 -34.85 45.08 10.53
C SER A 35 -34.49 45.52 9.08
N THR A 36 -35.26 45.05 8.09
CA THR A 36 -35.67 45.72 6.82
C THR A 36 -34.68 46.32 5.80
N SER A 37 -34.99 46.01 4.53
CA SER A 37 -34.89 46.82 3.28
C SER A 37 -33.73 46.56 2.29
N ALA A 38 -34.14 46.38 1.02
CA ALA A 38 -33.35 46.46 -0.22
C ALA A 38 -33.91 47.64 -1.05
N PRO A 39 -33.41 47.99 -2.26
CA PRO A 39 -32.09 47.81 -2.90
C PRO A 39 -31.49 49.17 -3.38
N GLY A 40 -30.24 49.18 -3.88
CA GLY A 40 -29.65 50.39 -4.46
C GLY A 40 -28.49 50.10 -5.42
N SER A 41 -28.68 50.45 -6.68
CA SER A 41 -27.75 50.40 -7.81
C SER A 41 -26.58 51.39 -7.69
N GLY A 42 -25.40 51.02 -8.20
CA GLY A 42 -24.31 51.97 -8.46
C GLY A 42 -23.11 51.31 -9.14
N ALA A 43 -22.98 51.50 -10.45
CA ALA A 43 -21.80 51.14 -11.23
C ALA A 43 -20.71 52.22 -11.18
N THR A 44 -19.53 51.91 -11.73
CA THR A 44 -18.27 52.72 -11.90
C THR A 44 -17.31 52.67 -10.71
N SER A 45 -15.98 52.61 -10.83
CA SER A 45 -15.01 52.37 -11.92
C SER A 45 -13.61 52.27 -11.26
N GLY A 46 -12.59 51.77 -11.96
CA GLY A 46 -11.20 52.16 -11.67
C GLY A 46 -10.25 51.05 -11.21
N ARG A 47 -9.23 50.81 -12.03
CA ARG A 47 -8.12 49.86 -11.88
C ARG A 47 -7.07 50.27 -10.83
N ALA A 48 -6.28 49.27 -10.44
CA ALA A 48 -4.90 49.28 -9.94
C ALA A 48 -4.71 49.48 -8.42
N ALA A 49 -3.79 48.83 -7.71
CA ALA A 49 -2.59 48.10 -8.11
C ALA A 49 -2.23 47.02 -7.06
N ILE A 50 -1.87 45.82 -7.51
CA ILE A 50 -1.16 44.81 -6.71
C ILE A 50 0.34 45.10 -6.85
N LYS A 51 0.98 45.54 -5.77
CA LYS A 51 2.43 45.39 -5.51
C LYS A 51 2.51 44.43 -4.31
N THR A 52 3.25 43.33 -4.33
CA THR A 52 4.72 43.32 -4.41
C THR A 52 5.19 41.91 -4.77
N LEU A 53 5.78 41.72 -5.96
CA LEU A 53 6.53 40.51 -6.30
C LEU A 53 7.98 40.70 -5.85
N ARG A 54 8.46 39.84 -4.95
CA ARG A 54 9.88 39.74 -4.58
C ARG A 54 10.65 39.14 -5.75
N SER A 55 11.69 39.84 -6.21
CA SER A 55 12.60 39.35 -7.26
C SER A 55 13.67 38.44 -6.64
N ASP A 56 13.64 37.15 -6.97
CA ASP A 56 14.78 36.25 -6.74
C ASP A 56 15.64 36.17 -8.02
N ARG A 57 16.94 36.45 -7.89
CA ARG A 57 17.92 36.62 -8.96
C ARG A 57 18.56 35.29 -9.41
N SER A 58 17.83 34.19 -9.37
CA SER A 58 18.38 32.85 -9.65
C SER A 58 17.63 32.03 -10.71
N LEU A 59 16.75 32.65 -11.52
CA LEU A 59 16.13 31.98 -12.66
C LEU A 59 16.98 32.11 -13.93
N ARG A 60 17.74 31.07 -14.28
CA ARG A 60 18.30 30.92 -15.64
C ARG A 60 17.20 30.40 -16.57
N ALA A 61 16.81 31.21 -17.56
CA ALA A 61 15.92 30.79 -18.62
C ALA A 61 16.56 29.66 -19.45
N LEU A 62 16.05 28.44 -19.32
CA LEU A 62 16.35 27.34 -20.23
C LEU A 62 15.60 27.58 -21.55
N ARG A 63 16.34 27.84 -22.63
CA ARG A 63 15.79 27.85 -24.00
C ARG A 63 15.30 26.44 -24.33
N ILE A 64 14.00 26.22 -24.21
CA ILE A 64 13.35 25.02 -24.74
C ILE A 64 13.44 25.12 -26.27
N ARG A 65 14.23 24.25 -26.92
CA ARG A 65 14.13 24.06 -28.36
C ARG A 65 12.74 23.50 -28.66
N GLN A 66 11.97 24.24 -29.43
CA GLN A 66 10.66 23.85 -29.92
C GLN A 66 10.81 22.53 -30.70
N PHE A 67 10.29 21.44 -30.15
CA PHE A 67 10.19 20.18 -30.86
C PHE A 67 9.08 20.36 -31.90
N CYS A 68 9.45 20.55 -33.17
CA CYS A 68 8.51 20.56 -34.28
C CYS A 68 7.92 19.14 -34.45
N LEU A 69 6.87 18.83 -33.68
CA LEU A 69 5.95 17.76 -34.02
C LEU A 69 5.23 18.18 -35.31
N ARG A 70 5.74 17.74 -36.46
CA ARG A 70 4.94 17.69 -37.69
C ARG A 70 3.75 16.78 -37.41
N ARG A 71 2.63 17.38 -36.98
CA ARG A 71 1.31 16.75 -37.00
C ARG A 71 0.96 16.53 -38.46
N ASN A 72 1.16 15.33 -38.97
CA ASN A 72 0.50 14.89 -40.20
C ASN A 72 -1.00 14.85 -39.90
N SER A 73 -1.78 15.71 -40.55
CA SER A 73 -3.23 15.89 -40.36
C SER A 73 -4.09 14.75 -40.93
N ASP A 74 -3.51 13.78 -41.63
CA ASP A 74 -4.29 12.93 -42.56
C ASP A 74 -4.60 11.51 -42.06
N ARG A 75 -4.54 11.25 -40.75
CA ARG A 75 -4.91 9.93 -40.21
C ARG A 75 -6.38 9.75 -39.80
N ARG A 76 -7.27 10.70 -40.11
CA ARG A 76 -8.70 10.62 -39.74
C ARG A 76 -9.64 10.00 -40.78
N ASN A 77 -9.17 9.53 -41.94
CA ASN A 77 -10.05 8.89 -42.91
C ASN A 77 -9.36 7.73 -43.65
N ARG A 78 -9.28 6.56 -43.01
CA ARG A 78 -9.19 5.29 -43.74
C ARG A 78 -10.38 4.42 -43.35
N THR A 79 -11.41 4.47 -44.18
CA THR A 79 -12.45 3.45 -44.29
C THR A 79 -11.84 2.17 -44.88
N VAL A 80 -12.24 1.01 -44.34
CA VAL A 80 -11.84 -0.31 -44.85
C VAL A 80 -12.53 -0.52 -46.19
N GLY A 81 -11.79 -0.33 -47.29
CA GLY A 81 -12.23 -0.65 -48.64
C GLY A 81 -11.80 -2.05 -49.03
N THR A 82 -12.76 -2.92 -49.31
CA THR A 82 -12.54 -4.21 -49.97
C THR A 82 -12.15 -3.98 -51.43
N ARG A 83 -10.85 -4.08 -51.75
CA ARG A 83 -10.37 -4.23 -53.13
C ARG A 83 -9.05 -4.98 -53.12
N THR A 84 -9.11 -6.26 -53.51
CA THR A 84 -8.00 -7.04 -54.02
C THR A 84 -7.48 -6.37 -55.30
N GLN A 85 -6.22 -5.97 -55.31
CA GLN A 85 -5.49 -5.65 -56.54
C GLN A 85 -4.23 -6.48 -56.56
N ASP A 86 -4.22 -7.42 -57.51
CA ASP A 86 -3.08 -8.24 -57.89
C ASP A 86 -1.86 -7.36 -58.19
N ARG A 87 -0.72 -7.73 -57.61
CA ARG A 87 0.60 -7.26 -58.06
C ARG A 87 1.36 -8.44 -58.66
N PRO A 88 2.06 -8.25 -59.79
CA PRO A 88 2.73 -9.33 -60.49
C PRO A 88 4.00 -9.77 -59.74
N ASP A 89 4.26 -11.07 -59.79
CA ASP A 89 5.46 -11.70 -59.23
C ASP A 89 6.74 -11.25 -59.97
N PRO A 90 7.84 -10.98 -59.25
CA PRO A 90 9.14 -10.78 -59.86
C PRO A 90 9.71 -12.11 -60.39
N PRO A 91 10.48 -12.10 -61.51
CA PRO A 91 11.03 -13.31 -62.11
C PRO A 91 12.08 -13.96 -61.19
N GLY A 92 12.00 -15.28 -61.08
CA GLY A 92 12.74 -16.09 -60.12
C GLY A 92 14.24 -16.23 -60.39
N LEU A 93 14.97 -16.44 -59.29
CA LEU A 93 16.31 -17.01 -59.28
C LEU A 93 16.40 -18.02 -58.12
N ALA A 94 16.47 -19.29 -58.52
CA ALA A 94 16.95 -20.50 -57.86
C ALA A 94 16.84 -20.64 -56.32
N CYS A 95 16.15 -21.70 -55.90
CA CYS A 95 16.29 -22.32 -54.59
C CYS A 95 17.76 -22.68 -54.31
N ASP A 96 18.34 -22.07 -53.28
CA ASP A 96 19.50 -22.62 -52.58
C ASP A 96 19.09 -22.86 -51.11
N VAL A 97 18.45 -24.01 -50.89
CA VAL A 97 18.01 -24.47 -49.56
C VAL A 97 19.26 -24.94 -48.81
N GLY A 98 20.01 -24.00 -48.24
CA GLY A 98 21.19 -24.40 -47.49
C GLY A 98 22.19 -23.33 -47.09
N ARG A 99 21.82 -22.06 -46.86
CA ARG A 99 22.76 -21.06 -46.27
C ARG A 99 22.13 -19.76 -45.77
N SER A 100 21.06 -19.82 -44.98
CA SER A 100 20.51 -18.58 -44.39
C SER A 100 19.75 -18.76 -43.07
N LEU A 101 19.95 -19.86 -42.35
CA LEU A 101 19.50 -20.02 -40.96
C LEU A 101 20.54 -19.59 -39.90
N ARG A 102 21.63 -18.92 -40.31
CA ARG A 102 22.72 -18.48 -39.40
C ARG A 102 22.83 -16.95 -39.23
N LEU A 103 21.93 -16.16 -39.80
CA LEU A 103 22.02 -14.68 -39.76
C LEU A 103 20.83 -13.96 -39.12
N LEU A 104 19.95 -14.71 -38.43
CA LEU A 104 18.85 -14.15 -37.63
C LEU A 104 18.93 -14.49 -36.13
N VAL A 105 19.94 -15.25 -35.70
CA VAL A 105 20.15 -15.57 -34.27
C VAL A 105 21.03 -14.54 -33.55
N ASP A 106 21.68 -13.62 -34.28
CA ASP A 106 22.76 -12.77 -33.73
C ASP A 106 22.41 -11.29 -33.54
N ARG A 107 21.11 -10.93 -33.47
CA ARG A 107 20.67 -9.56 -33.15
C ARG A 107 20.05 -9.38 -31.76
N HIS A 108 20.17 -10.41 -30.91
CA HIS A 108 19.81 -10.35 -29.50
C HIS A 108 21.00 -10.21 -28.55
N ASP A 109 22.20 -9.92 -29.06
CA ASP A 109 23.27 -9.41 -28.22
C ASP A 109 23.03 -7.91 -27.94
N ARG A 110 21.98 -7.61 -27.16
CA ARG A 110 21.89 -6.34 -26.46
C ARG A 110 22.99 -6.43 -25.40
N GLY A 111 24.18 -5.97 -25.75
CA GLY A 111 25.37 -6.02 -24.91
C GLY A 111 24.98 -5.81 -23.46
N HIS A 112 25.36 -6.79 -22.62
CA HIS A 112 25.12 -6.79 -21.19
C HIS A 112 25.52 -5.42 -20.64
N VAL A 113 24.55 -4.57 -20.31
CA VAL A 113 24.83 -3.28 -19.68
C VAL A 113 25.39 -3.63 -18.32
N PRO A 114 26.68 -3.40 -18.04
CA PRO A 114 27.22 -3.71 -16.74
C PRO A 114 26.57 -2.72 -15.77
N LEU A 115 25.59 -3.19 -15.00
CA LEU A 115 25.15 -2.45 -13.82
C LEU A 115 26.36 -2.36 -12.92
N ARG A 116 26.82 -1.13 -12.65
CA ARG A 116 27.96 -0.87 -11.77
C ARG A 116 27.63 -1.48 -10.40
N SER A 117 28.28 -2.59 -10.05
CA SER A 117 28.39 -3.00 -8.66
C SER A 117 29.17 -1.89 -7.95
N ARG A 118 28.52 -1.13 -7.07
CA ARG A 118 29.30 -0.36 -6.10
C ARG A 118 30.13 -1.37 -5.31
N GLY A 119 31.45 -1.18 -5.31
CA GLY A 119 32.38 -2.07 -4.64
C GLY A 119 31.97 -2.27 -3.18
N THR A 120 31.98 -3.53 -2.76
CA THR A 120 31.71 -3.96 -1.38
C THR A 120 32.97 -3.77 -0.56
N GLU A 121 33.19 -2.57 -0.03
CA GLU A 121 34.06 -2.37 1.12
C GLU A 121 33.27 -1.57 2.16
N GLY A 122 32.75 -2.28 3.17
CA GLY A 122 31.88 -1.76 4.23
C GLY A 122 30.38 -1.97 3.96
N ALA A 123 29.62 -2.23 5.02
CA ALA A 123 28.16 -2.18 4.98
C ALA A 123 27.73 -0.76 4.58
N SER A 124 26.82 -0.61 3.61
CA SER A 124 26.29 0.72 3.31
C SER A 124 25.56 1.28 4.55
N PRO A 125 25.39 2.61 4.71
CA PRO A 125 24.63 3.16 5.83
C PRO A 125 23.22 2.54 5.98
N THR A 126 22.62 2.13 4.86
CA THR A 126 21.36 1.38 4.84
C THR A 126 21.49 -0.02 5.42
N ASP A 127 22.58 -0.74 5.13
CA ASP A 127 22.82 -2.08 5.67
C ASP A 127 23.13 -2.02 7.17
N GLN A 128 23.84 -0.99 7.63
CA GLN A 128 24.14 -0.82 9.05
C GLN A 128 22.85 -0.60 9.87
N ALA A 129 21.97 0.30 9.43
CA ALA A 129 20.68 0.54 10.10
C ALA A 129 19.79 -0.71 10.16
N VAL A 130 19.91 -1.62 9.18
CA VAL A 130 19.21 -2.92 9.21
C VAL A 130 19.81 -3.85 10.29
N LEU A 131 21.13 -3.89 10.40
CA LEU A 131 21.82 -4.71 11.40
C LEU A 131 21.55 -4.20 12.82
N ASP A 132 21.62 -2.88 13.02
CA ASP A 132 21.35 -2.24 14.30
C ASP A 132 19.91 -2.53 14.75
N LEU A 133 18.93 -2.37 13.86
CA LEU A 133 17.54 -2.71 14.14
C LEU A 133 17.36 -4.19 14.49
N ALA A 134 17.98 -5.12 13.76
CA ALA A 134 17.89 -6.54 14.06
C ALA A 134 18.51 -6.88 15.42
N GLN A 135 19.66 -6.31 15.76
CA GLN A 135 20.32 -6.52 17.05
C GLN A 135 19.50 -5.97 18.22
N GLU A 136 18.95 -4.77 18.07
CA GLU A 136 18.07 -4.12 19.05
C GLU A 136 16.83 -4.98 19.31
N LEU A 137 16.15 -5.44 18.25
CA LEU A 137 14.99 -6.33 18.38
C LEU A 137 15.35 -7.67 19.04
N GLN A 138 16.50 -8.25 18.68
CA GLN A 138 16.97 -9.48 19.31
C GLN A 138 17.24 -9.29 20.81
N ALA A 139 17.89 -8.20 21.19
CA ALA A 139 18.21 -7.89 22.59
C ALA A 139 16.96 -7.68 23.45
N ARG A 140 15.88 -7.15 22.86
CA ARG A 140 14.59 -6.95 23.52
C ARG A 140 13.73 -8.22 23.63
N GLY A 141 14.10 -9.29 22.94
CA GLY A 141 13.41 -10.58 22.99
C GLY A 141 12.70 -10.99 21.70
N GLY A 142 12.84 -10.22 20.62
CA GLY A 142 12.28 -10.53 19.30
C GLY A 142 13.04 -11.60 18.49
N GLY A 143 13.89 -12.40 19.13
CA GLY A 143 14.64 -13.48 18.49
C GLY A 143 13.85 -14.79 18.35
N GLY A 144 14.22 -15.63 17.39
CA GLY A 144 13.67 -17.00 17.25
C GLY A 144 12.32 -17.11 16.54
N ALA A 145 11.73 -16.00 16.10
CA ALA A 145 10.51 -15.99 15.30
C ALA A 145 10.75 -16.57 13.90
N GLN A 146 9.85 -17.46 13.46
CA GLN A 146 9.93 -18.07 12.13
C GLN A 146 9.08 -17.33 11.09
N ILE A 147 8.09 -16.58 11.57
CA ILE A 147 7.11 -15.88 10.75
C ILE A 147 7.06 -14.43 11.20
N ALA A 148 7.04 -13.51 10.25
CA ALA A 148 6.73 -12.11 10.49
C ALA A 148 5.40 -11.70 9.85
N LEU A 149 4.66 -10.84 10.54
CA LEU A 149 3.45 -10.20 10.04
C LEU A 149 3.69 -8.70 9.89
N VAL A 150 3.25 -8.11 8.78
CA VAL A 150 3.21 -6.65 8.62
C VAL A 150 1.76 -6.22 8.49
N LEU A 151 1.32 -5.38 9.43
CA LEU A 151 -0.07 -4.98 9.55
C LEU A 151 -0.33 -3.65 8.84
N GLY A 152 -1.36 -3.63 8.01
CA GLY A 152 -1.86 -2.42 7.37
C GLY A 152 -2.68 -1.55 8.32
N SER A 153 -3.20 -0.44 7.81
CA SER A 153 -4.03 0.49 8.58
C SER A 153 -5.30 -0.19 9.09
N GLY A 154 -5.62 -0.03 10.38
CA GLY A 154 -6.84 -0.57 10.99
C GLY A 154 -6.82 -2.08 11.27
N LEU A 155 -5.65 -2.74 11.22
CA LEU A 155 -5.51 -4.20 11.36
C LEU A 155 -4.73 -4.61 12.63
N GLY A 156 -4.61 -3.71 13.61
CA GLY A 156 -3.71 -3.82 14.76
C GLY A 156 -4.05 -4.87 15.82
N GLY A 157 -5.33 -5.24 15.97
CA GLY A 157 -5.78 -6.10 17.07
C GLY A 157 -5.25 -7.55 17.10
N ILE A 158 -4.38 -7.93 16.14
CA ILE A 158 -3.60 -9.17 16.25
C ILE A 158 -2.48 -9.05 17.30
N VAL A 159 -2.01 -7.86 17.66
CA VAL A 159 -0.98 -7.71 18.70
C VAL A 159 -1.56 -8.09 20.06
N ASP A 160 -2.80 -7.71 20.33
CA ASP A 160 -3.55 -8.09 21.54
C ASP A 160 -3.82 -9.60 21.63
N ALA A 161 -3.62 -10.33 20.53
CA ALA A 161 -3.76 -11.77 20.43
C ALA A 161 -2.56 -12.56 20.94
N LEU A 162 -1.40 -11.92 21.06
CA LEU A 162 -0.13 -12.59 21.26
C LEU A 162 -0.01 -13.10 22.70
N GLU A 163 0.42 -14.34 22.83
CA GLU A 163 0.83 -14.94 24.10
C GLU A 163 2.31 -14.63 24.36
N ASP A 164 2.71 -14.47 25.63
CA ASP A 164 4.08 -14.12 26.03
C ASP A 164 4.63 -12.90 25.27
N ALA A 165 3.76 -11.91 25.08
CA ALA A 165 4.02 -10.79 24.20
C ALA A 165 5.01 -9.78 24.80
N GLY A 166 5.89 -9.26 23.94
CA GLY A 166 6.66 -8.04 24.17
C GLY A 166 6.48 -7.09 23.00
N SER A 167 6.72 -5.80 23.23
CA SER A 167 6.65 -4.79 22.19
C SER A 167 7.60 -3.63 22.45
N VAL A 168 7.91 -2.90 21.39
CA VAL A 168 8.65 -1.64 21.42
C VAL A 168 7.98 -0.66 20.46
N GLU A 169 7.81 0.58 20.90
CA GLU A 169 7.29 1.63 20.03
C GLU A 169 8.35 2.02 18.99
N SER A 170 7.94 2.30 17.75
CA SER A 170 8.89 2.61 16.66
C SER A 170 9.70 3.87 16.94
N GLN A 171 9.16 4.80 17.74
CA GLN A 171 9.86 6.00 18.19
C GLN A 171 11.04 5.70 19.14
N GLU A 172 11.05 4.55 19.82
CA GLU A 172 12.18 4.11 20.65
C GLU A 172 13.30 3.49 19.82
N LEU A 173 13.04 3.19 18.54
CA LEU A 173 13.98 2.56 17.63
C LEU A 173 14.59 3.63 16.73
N GLU A 174 15.80 4.11 17.07
CA GLU A 174 16.52 5.14 16.29
C GLU A 174 16.66 4.78 14.80
N SER A 175 16.72 3.48 14.53
CA SER A 175 16.78 2.92 13.18
C SER A 175 15.42 2.87 12.48
N LEU A 176 14.34 3.49 12.96
CA LEU A 176 13.06 3.56 12.26
C LEU A 176 12.51 4.98 12.23
N PRO A 177 12.02 5.43 11.07
CA PRO A 177 11.27 6.68 11.01
C PRO A 177 9.85 6.46 11.55
N GLU A 178 9.24 7.55 11.99
CA GLU A 178 7.87 7.56 12.50
C GLU A 178 6.86 7.74 11.36
N SER A 179 5.75 6.99 11.41
CA SER A 179 4.63 7.23 10.48
C SER A 179 3.74 8.36 10.98
N ALA A 180 3.32 9.22 10.06
CA ALA A 180 2.34 10.27 10.33
C ALA A 180 0.90 9.85 9.97
N VAL A 181 0.70 8.61 9.50
CA VAL A 181 -0.58 8.14 8.97
C VAL A 181 -1.50 7.68 10.11
N PRO A 182 -2.72 8.25 10.24
CA PRO A 182 -3.68 7.83 11.26
C PRO A 182 -4.01 6.34 11.17
N GLY A 183 -4.09 5.67 12.33
CA GLY A 183 -4.42 4.25 12.42
C GLY A 183 -3.23 3.29 12.29
N HIS A 184 -2.00 3.81 12.22
CA HIS A 184 -0.79 3.04 12.49
C HIS A 184 -0.36 3.28 13.93
N ALA A 185 -0.44 2.26 14.78
CA ALA A 185 0.02 2.34 16.16
C ALA A 185 1.53 2.63 16.21
N GLY A 186 2.28 2.13 15.22
CA GLY A 186 3.70 2.42 15.09
C GLY A 186 4.52 1.62 16.08
N ARG A 187 4.26 0.31 16.23
CA ARG A 187 5.04 -0.57 17.12
C ARG A 187 5.54 -1.83 16.43
N ILE A 188 6.60 -2.40 17.00
CA ILE A 188 7.04 -3.77 16.69
C ILE A 188 6.78 -4.63 17.91
N ALA A 189 6.05 -5.73 17.73
CA ALA A 189 5.72 -6.70 18.75
C ALA A 189 6.29 -8.08 18.41
N TRP A 190 6.48 -8.89 19.43
CA TRP A 190 6.83 -10.31 19.32
C TRP A 190 6.06 -11.10 20.37
N GLY A 191 5.92 -12.40 20.14
CA GLY A 191 5.23 -13.30 21.05
C GLY A 191 4.84 -14.56 20.31
N THR A 192 3.81 -15.23 20.80
CA THR A 192 3.35 -16.51 20.28
C THR A 192 1.93 -16.39 19.75
N LEU A 193 1.68 -16.88 18.54
CA LEU A 193 0.36 -16.90 17.92
C LEU A 193 0.01 -18.33 17.49
N GLY A 194 -0.93 -18.95 18.20
CA GLY A 194 -1.28 -20.35 17.98
C GLY A 194 -0.10 -21.31 18.20
N GLY A 195 0.72 -21.03 19.22
CA GLY A 195 1.91 -21.82 19.55
C GLY A 195 3.14 -21.58 18.64
N VAL A 196 3.07 -20.63 17.71
CA VAL A 196 4.19 -20.28 16.83
C VAL A 196 4.79 -18.93 17.23
N PRO A 197 6.13 -18.84 17.44
CA PRO A 197 6.81 -17.57 17.65
C PRO A 197 6.75 -16.67 16.42
N VAL A 198 6.26 -15.44 16.60
CA VAL A 198 6.06 -14.46 15.54
C VAL A 198 6.65 -13.09 15.88
N LEU A 199 7.05 -12.36 14.83
CA LEU A 199 7.28 -10.92 14.87
C LEU A 199 6.13 -10.21 14.17
N VAL A 200 5.73 -9.05 14.68
CA VAL A 200 4.61 -8.28 14.16
C VAL A 200 5.02 -6.82 14.06
N GLN A 201 4.97 -6.28 12.84
CA GLN A 201 5.02 -4.84 12.63
C GLN A 201 3.59 -4.30 12.62
N GLU A 202 3.18 -3.63 13.68
CA GLU A 202 1.87 -2.98 13.77
C GLU A 202 1.97 -1.55 13.23
N GLY A 203 1.62 -1.46 11.96
CA GLY A 203 1.63 -0.24 11.21
C GLY A 203 2.96 0.03 10.52
N ARG A 204 2.86 0.72 9.39
CA ARG A 204 3.95 0.88 8.44
C ARG A 204 4.03 2.32 7.98
N ILE A 205 5.22 2.65 7.52
CA ILE A 205 5.47 3.87 6.77
C ILE A 205 5.26 3.63 5.27
N HIS A 206 5.00 4.71 4.53
CA HIS A 206 4.66 4.68 3.12
C HIS A 206 5.56 5.61 2.32
N LEU A 207 5.74 5.30 1.04
CA LEU A 207 6.50 6.13 0.11
C LEU A 207 5.90 7.53 -0.05
N TYR A 208 4.58 7.67 0.01
CA TYR A 208 3.92 8.98 -0.09
C TYR A 208 4.17 9.88 1.13
N GLU A 209 4.63 9.35 2.25
CA GLU A 209 5.04 10.15 3.43
C GLU A 209 6.42 10.81 3.22
N GLY A 210 7.09 10.52 2.09
CA GLY A 210 8.39 11.09 1.74
C GLY A 210 9.58 10.20 2.07
N PHE A 211 9.33 8.98 2.55
CA PHE A 211 10.37 8.01 2.89
C PHE A 211 10.95 7.30 1.66
N GLU A 212 12.21 6.96 1.75
CA GLU A 212 12.90 6.15 0.75
C GLU A 212 12.50 4.69 0.85
N ASN A 213 12.62 3.95 -0.26
CA ASN A 213 12.30 2.52 -0.29
C ASN A 213 13.10 1.71 0.72
N SER A 214 14.37 2.08 0.93
CA SER A 214 15.23 1.45 1.94
C SER A 214 14.67 1.56 3.35
N GLU A 215 13.97 2.66 3.65
CA GLU A 215 13.36 2.93 4.95
C GLU A 215 12.06 2.14 5.08
N VAL A 216 11.18 2.23 4.08
CA VAL A 216 9.89 1.50 4.05
C VAL A 216 10.08 0.00 4.23
N THR A 217 11.17 -0.55 3.70
CA THR A 217 11.44 -1.99 3.71
C THR A 217 12.48 -2.41 4.76
N ARG A 218 12.92 -1.49 5.64
CA ARG A 218 13.96 -1.75 6.63
C ARG A 218 13.58 -2.85 7.60
N VAL A 219 12.35 -2.80 8.13
CA VAL A 219 11.82 -3.80 9.06
C VAL A 219 11.82 -5.20 8.45
N VAL A 220 11.39 -5.33 7.18
CA VAL A 220 11.41 -6.62 6.47
C VAL A 220 12.82 -7.18 6.35
N ARG A 221 13.83 -6.35 6.06
CA ARG A 221 15.22 -6.79 6.02
C ARG A 221 15.72 -7.20 7.41
N ALA A 222 15.36 -6.47 8.46
CA ALA A 222 15.73 -6.80 9.83
C ALA A 222 15.10 -8.14 10.28
N PHE A 223 13.84 -8.38 9.94
CA PHE A 223 13.17 -9.67 10.18
C PHE A 223 13.90 -10.83 9.48
N ALA A 224 14.32 -10.65 8.23
CA ALA A 224 15.13 -11.65 7.54
C ALA A 224 16.47 -11.91 8.25
N ARG A 225 17.13 -10.86 8.77
CA ARG A 225 18.37 -11.00 9.55
C ARG A 225 18.17 -11.73 10.88
N LEU A 226 16.98 -11.62 11.47
CA LEU A 226 16.58 -12.34 12.69
C LEU A 226 16.26 -13.83 12.44
N GLY A 227 16.31 -14.30 11.19
CA GLY A 227 16.07 -15.69 10.83
C GLY A 227 14.61 -16.03 10.52
N VAL A 228 13.75 -15.01 10.34
CA VAL A 228 12.40 -15.22 9.82
C VAL A 228 12.45 -15.92 8.47
N ARG A 229 11.54 -16.87 8.23
CA ARG A 229 11.47 -17.67 7.00
C ARG A 229 10.22 -17.34 6.17
N ALA A 230 9.14 -16.89 6.81
CA ALA A 230 7.91 -16.46 6.13
C ALA A 230 7.47 -15.04 6.52
N LEU A 231 6.93 -14.31 5.55
CA LEU A 231 6.39 -12.97 5.69
C LEU A 231 4.93 -12.95 5.24
N ILE A 232 4.03 -12.55 6.13
CA ILE A 232 2.61 -12.34 5.83
C ILE A 232 2.34 -10.83 5.82
N LEU A 233 2.07 -10.30 4.63
CA LEU A 233 1.77 -8.90 4.43
C LEU A 233 0.25 -8.70 4.44
N THR A 234 -0.22 -7.66 5.12
CA THR A 234 -1.63 -7.29 5.09
C THR A 234 -1.82 -5.85 4.65
N ASN A 235 -2.91 -5.50 4.00
CA ASN A 235 -3.22 -4.11 3.68
C ASN A 235 -4.71 -3.87 3.56
N THR A 236 -5.10 -2.60 3.52
CA THR A 236 -6.40 -2.15 3.04
C THR A 236 -6.26 -1.63 1.62
N ALA A 237 -7.34 -1.77 0.83
CA ALA A 237 -7.33 -1.41 -0.58
C ALA A 237 -8.71 -1.00 -1.10
N GLY A 238 -8.70 -0.21 -2.17
CA GLY A 238 -9.87 0.00 -3.01
C GLY A 238 -10.10 -1.19 -3.93
N GLY A 239 -11.34 -1.69 -4.01
CA GLY A 239 -11.73 -2.76 -4.92
C GLY A 239 -11.85 -2.23 -6.35
N LEU A 240 -11.18 -2.87 -7.31
CA LEU A 240 -11.28 -2.53 -8.74
C LEU A 240 -12.42 -3.29 -9.44
N ARG A 241 -13.02 -4.24 -8.73
CA ARG A 241 -14.07 -5.13 -9.19
C ARG A 241 -15.42 -4.70 -8.64
N SER A 242 -16.42 -4.63 -9.52
CA SER A 242 -17.79 -4.28 -9.13
C SER A 242 -18.51 -5.42 -8.37
N ASP A 243 -18.06 -6.66 -8.54
CA ASP A 243 -18.60 -7.85 -7.86
C ASP A 243 -17.97 -8.09 -6.47
N TRP A 244 -17.01 -7.25 -6.05
CA TRP A 244 -16.35 -7.37 -4.76
C TRP A 244 -16.82 -6.25 -3.83
N PRO A 245 -17.72 -6.55 -2.88
CA PRO A 245 -18.18 -5.54 -1.93
C PRO A 245 -17.07 -5.16 -0.95
N ALA A 246 -17.28 -4.04 -0.27
CA ALA A 246 -16.49 -3.68 0.90
C ALA A 246 -16.58 -4.82 1.94
N GLY A 247 -15.42 -5.17 2.49
CA GLY A 247 -15.20 -6.32 3.35
C GLY A 247 -14.83 -7.63 2.68
N THR A 248 -14.53 -7.59 1.39
CA THR A 248 -13.89 -8.74 0.71
C THR A 248 -12.47 -8.92 1.24
N LEU A 249 -12.15 -10.14 1.70
CA LEU A 249 -10.77 -10.57 1.93
C LEU A 249 -10.21 -11.18 0.65
N MET A 250 -9.07 -10.68 0.19
CA MET A 250 -8.37 -11.16 -1.00
C MET A 250 -6.97 -11.63 -0.62
N ARG A 251 -6.64 -12.89 -0.87
CA ARG A 251 -5.25 -13.32 -0.95
C ARG A 251 -4.61 -12.72 -2.20
N ILE A 252 -3.43 -12.12 -2.04
CA ILE A 252 -2.67 -11.59 -3.16
C ILE A 252 -2.02 -12.76 -3.90
N ALA A 253 -2.46 -12.98 -5.13
CA ALA A 253 -1.93 -14.01 -6.03
C ALA A 253 -0.74 -13.48 -6.84
N ASP A 254 -0.81 -12.20 -7.22
CA ASP A 254 0.25 -11.49 -7.92
C ASP A 254 0.12 -9.99 -7.68
N GLN A 255 1.10 -9.20 -8.14
CA GLN A 255 1.08 -7.75 -8.00
C GLN A 255 1.53 -7.00 -9.25
N ILE A 256 0.97 -5.80 -9.44
CA ILE A 256 1.41 -4.82 -10.43
C ILE A 256 2.05 -3.65 -9.68
N ASN A 257 3.31 -3.36 -10.00
CA ASN A 257 4.09 -2.31 -9.35
C ASN A 257 4.11 -1.02 -10.19
N PHE A 258 3.35 0.00 -9.76
CA PHE A 258 3.43 1.36 -10.29
C PHE A 258 4.03 2.35 -9.28
N GLN A 259 4.60 1.87 -8.17
CA GLN A 259 5.26 2.70 -7.16
C GLN A 259 6.62 3.26 -7.64
N ARG A 260 7.04 2.88 -8.86
CA ARG A 260 8.31 3.29 -9.52
C ARG A 260 9.55 2.94 -8.70
N CYS A 261 9.43 1.97 -7.81
CA CYS A 261 10.54 1.42 -7.05
C CYS A 261 10.79 -0.02 -7.45
N ALA A 262 11.99 -0.29 -7.94
CA ALA A 262 12.51 -1.66 -7.97
C ALA A 262 13.35 -1.80 -6.71
N PRO A 263 12.87 -2.50 -5.66
CA PRO A 263 13.62 -2.59 -4.41
C PRO A 263 14.88 -3.47 -4.51
N LEU A 264 15.14 -4.04 -5.69
CA LEU A 264 16.30 -4.86 -5.98
C LEU A 264 17.45 -3.98 -6.48
N SER A 265 18.25 -3.45 -5.54
CA SER A 265 19.50 -2.77 -5.90
C SER A 265 20.64 -3.74 -6.23
N GLY A 266 20.40 -5.07 -6.28
CA GLY A 266 21.50 -6.01 -6.54
C GLY A 266 21.17 -7.47 -6.89
N SER A 267 20.00 -8.03 -6.60
CA SER A 267 19.75 -9.44 -6.97
C SER A 267 19.37 -9.58 -8.44
N ARG A 268 20.16 -10.39 -9.13
CA ARG A 268 20.12 -10.63 -10.58
C ARG A 268 19.09 -11.70 -10.99
N GLY A 269 18.25 -12.16 -10.06
CA GLY A 269 17.26 -13.20 -10.32
C GLY A 269 15.99 -12.61 -10.90
N ALA A 270 15.45 -13.21 -11.95
CA ALA A 270 14.04 -13.02 -12.27
C ALA A 270 13.25 -13.38 -11.01
N LEU A 271 12.61 -12.40 -10.37
CA LEU A 271 11.60 -12.68 -9.36
C LEU A 271 10.57 -13.57 -10.06
N GLY A 272 10.56 -14.86 -9.74
CA GLY A 272 9.52 -15.77 -10.19
C GLY A 272 8.17 -15.35 -9.57
N THR A 273 7.35 -16.31 -9.19
CA THR A 273 6.16 -15.99 -8.39
C THR A 273 6.60 -15.36 -7.06
N LEU A 274 6.23 -14.09 -6.84
CA LEU A 274 6.55 -13.37 -5.60
C LEU A 274 5.84 -13.97 -4.40
N TYR A 275 4.60 -14.42 -4.60
CA TYR A 275 3.79 -15.03 -3.56
C TYR A 275 3.95 -16.54 -3.59
N ASP A 276 4.23 -17.12 -2.42
CA ASP A 276 4.55 -18.53 -2.26
C ASP A 276 3.29 -19.41 -2.35
N PRO A 277 3.26 -20.45 -3.21
CA PRO A 277 2.10 -21.34 -3.33
C PRO A 277 1.76 -22.13 -2.06
N GLY A 278 2.75 -22.58 -1.29
CA GLY A 278 2.49 -23.31 -0.04
C GLY A 278 1.87 -22.41 1.03
N LEU A 279 2.34 -21.16 1.12
CA LEU A 279 1.70 -20.18 2.00
C LEU A 279 0.31 -19.76 1.52
N ALA A 280 0.06 -19.80 0.22
CA ALA A 280 -1.27 -19.58 -0.34
C ALA A 280 -2.25 -20.68 0.09
N GLU A 281 -1.83 -21.95 0.06
CA GLU A 281 -2.63 -23.07 0.56
C GLU A 281 -2.86 -22.97 2.07
N ALA A 282 -1.86 -22.53 2.84
CA ALA A 282 -2.02 -22.29 4.28
C ALA A 282 -3.11 -21.23 4.57
N LEU A 283 -3.14 -20.14 3.81
CA LEU A 283 -4.19 -19.11 3.90
C LEU A 283 -5.56 -19.65 3.46
N HIS A 284 -5.61 -20.44 2.38
CA HIS A 284 -6.85 -21.04 1.92
C HIS A 284 -7.44 -22.01 2.94
N GLY A 285 -6.62 -22.91 3.49
CA GLY A 285 -7.04 -23.86 4.53
C GLY A 285 -7.38 -23.18 5.85
N ALA A 286 -6.81 -22.00 6.15
CA ALA A 286 -7.22 -21.17 7.28
C ALA A 286 -8.60 -20.57 7.05
N ALA A 287 -8.84 -20.00 5.86
CA ALA A 287 -10.12 -19.42 5.49
C ALA A 287 -11.24 -20.46 5.52
N GLN A 288 -11.01 -21.68 5.00
CA GLN A 288 -11.96 -22.78 5.05
C GLN A 288 -12.33 -23.17 6.49
N ALA A 289 -11.34 -23.27 7.38
CA ALA A 289 -11.59 -23.66 8.77
C ALA A 289 -12.36 -22.60 9.57
N GLU A 290 -12.21 -21.33 9.20
CA GLU A 290 -12.93 -20.21 9.81
C GLU A 290 -14.25 -19.87 9.09
N GLU A 291 -14.62 -20.66 8.07
CA GLU A 291 -15.78 -20.40 7.21
C GLU A 291 -15.76 -18.99 6.58
N LEU A 292 -14.57 -18.51 6.26
CA LEU A 292 -14.34 -17.21 5.65
C LEU A 292 -14.19 -17.36 4.13
N GLU A 293 -14.91 -16.53 3.38
CA GLU A 293 -14.63 -16.37 1.97
C GLU A 293 -13.31 -15.60 1.77
N LEU A 294 -12.35 -16.24 1.11
CA LEU A 294 -11.07 -15.65 0.73
C LEU A 294 -10.93 -15.69 -0.79
N LYS A 295 -11.04 -14.52 -1.42
CA LYS A 295 -10.82 -14.35 -2.87
C LYS A 295 -9.34 -14.45 -3.20
N SER A 296 -9.02 -14.62 -4.47
CA SER A 296 -7.66 -14.61 -5.01
C SER A 296 -7.59 -13.58 -6.14
N GLY A 297 -6.60 -12.70 -6.13
CA GLY A 297 -6.51 -11.66 -7.15
C GLY A 297 -5.17 -10.91 -7.18
N VAL A 298 -5.09 -9.95 -8.09
CA VAL A 298 -3.89 -9.14 -8.36
C VAL A 298 -3.97 -7.80 -7.62
N TYR A 299 -2.96 -7.50 -6.81
CA TYR A 299 -2.84 -6.24 -6.09
C TYR A 299 -2.05 -5.21 -6.90
N VAL A 300 -2.59 -4.01 -7.07
CA VAL A 300 -1.91 -2.90 -7.74
C VAL A 300 -1.37 -1.92 -6.70
N GLY A 301 -0.05 -1.77 -6.66
CA GLY A 301 0.60 -0.76 -5.81
C GLY A 301 0.81 0.55 -6.56
N LEU A 302 0.18 1.63 -6.08
CA LEU A 302 0.44 3.00 -6.51
C LEU A 302 1.26 3.76 -5.47
N LEU A 303 1.78 4.94 -5.85
CA LEU A 303 2.52 5.79 -4.92
C LEU A 303 1.60 6.42 -3.87
N GLY A 304 0.43 6.96 -4.25
CA GLY A 304 -0.39 7.81 -3.37
C GLY A 304 0.13 9.27 -3.29
N PRO A 305 -0.41 10.10 -2.37
CA PRO A 305 -1.48 9.80 -1.41
C PRO A 305 -2.89 10.05 -1.99
N ASN A 306 -2.98 10.63 -3.19
CA ASN A 306 -4.27 10.85 -3.85
C ASN A 306 -4.91 9.51 -4.22
N TYR A 307 -6.21 9.37 -3.94
CA TYR A 307 -7.00 8.27 -4.49
C TYR A 307 -7.14 8.38 -6.01
N GLU A 308 -7.48 7.25 -6.63
CA GLU A 308 -7.59 7.14 -8.07
C GLU A 308 -8.83 7.86 -8.60
N THR A 309 -8.70 8.48 -9.77
CA THR A 309 -9.84 8.93 -10.56
C THR A 309 -10.62 7.74 -11.13
N PRO A 310 -11.90 7.90 -11.51
CA PRO A 310 -12.66 6.83 -12.15
C PRO A 310 -12.02 6.31 -13.46
N ALA A 311 -11.25 7.15 -14.16
CA ALA A 311 -10.54 6.73 -15.36
C ALA A 311 -9.36 5.82 -15.02
N GLU A 312 -8.61 6.13 -13.96
CA GLU A 312 -7.53 5.30 -13.45
C GLU A 312 -8.07 3.98 -12.91
N VAL A 313 -9.15 3.96 -12.13
CA VAL A 313 -9.80 2.73 -11.67
C VAL A 313 -10.15 1.81 -12.84
N ARG A 314 -10.80 2.34 -13.90
CA ARG A 314 -11.11 1.55 -15.10
C ARG A 314 -9.86 1.09 -15.84
N MET A 315 -8.81 1.89 -15.87
CA MET A 315 -7.53 1.53 -16.48
C MET A 315 -6.90 0.36 -15.72
N LEU A 316 -6.80 0.45 -14.40
CA LEU A 316 -6.18 -0.57 -13.55
C LEU A 316 -6.94 -1.89 -13.61
N ALA A 317 -8.27 -1.85 -13.58
CA ALA A 317 -9.11 -3.04 -13.77
C ALA A 317 -8.85 -3.70 -15.14
N LYS A 318 -8.73 -2.91 -16.22
CA LYS A 318 -8.39 -3.43 -17.56
C LYS A 318 -6.97 -3.95 -17.69
N MET A 319 -6.06 -3.51 -16.82
CA MET A 319 -4.70 -4.04 -16.72
C MET A 319 -4.64 -5.35 -15.91
N GLY A 320 -5.77 -5.83 -15.39
CA GLY A 320 -5.87 -7.07 -14.64
C GLY A 320 -5.73 -6.90 -13.12
N GLY A 321 -5.79 -5.67 -12.59
CA GLY A 321 -5.82 -5.44 -11.16
C GLY A 321 -7.19 -5.73 -10.56
N ASP A 322 -7.23 -6.39 -9.41
CA ASP A 322 -8.47 -6.67 -8.66
C ASP A 322 -8.64 -5.74 -7.45
N ALA A 323 -7.54 -5.28 -6.86
CA ALA A 323 -7.51 -4.29 -5.78
C ALA A 323 -6.35 -3.30 -5.98
N VAL A 324 -6.50 -2.07 -5.49
CA VAL A 324 -5.47 -1.01 -5.58
C VAL A 324 -5.19 -0.42 -4.20
N GLY A 325 -3.92 -0.23 -3.89
CA GLY A 325 -3.51 0.47 -2.68
C GLY A 325 -2.10 1.04 -2.80
N MET A 326 -1.55 1.47 -1.67
CA MET A 326 -0.37 2.34 -1.62
C MET A 326 0.81 1.75 -0.81
N SER A 327 0.81 0.44 -0.53
CA SER A 327 1.85 -0.24 0.24
C SER A 327 2.14 -1.65 -0.30
N THR A 328 2.77 -2.53 0.50
CA THR A 328 2.94 -3.98 0.25
C THR A 328 3.89 -4.36 -0.87
N VAL A 329 3.82 -3.72 -2.04
CA VAL A 329 4.56 -4.13 -3.24
C VAL A 329 6.07 -4.11 -3.03
N ALA A 330 6.59 -3.05 -2.41
CA ALA A 330 8.01 -2.95 -2.06
C ALA A 330 8.43 -4.00 -1.02
N GLU A 331 7.62 -4.18 0.02
CA GLU A 331 7.85 -5.13 1.11
C GLU A 331 7.90 -6.58 0.60
N ALA A 332 6.98 -6.95 -0.30
CA ALA A 332 6.92 -8.27 -0.92
C ALA A 332 8.16 -8.57 -1.74
N CYS A 333 8.58 -7.63 -2.59
CA CYS A 333 9.78 -7.78 -3.40
C CYS A 333 11.05 -7.89 -2.53
N VAL A 334 11.19 -7.07 -1.48
CA VAL A 334 12.34 -7.16 -0.54
C VAL A 334 12.31 -8.45 0.26
N GLY A 335 11.13 -8.90 0.70
CA GLY A 335 11.00 -10.18 1.39
C GLY A 335 11.56 -11.32 0.53
N ARG A 336 11.19 -11.36 -0.75
CA ARG A 336 11.72 -12.35 -1.70
C ARG A 336 13.21 -12.19 -1.98
N ASP A 337 13.69 -10.96 -2.11
CA ASP A 337 15.12 -10.66 -2.25
C ASP A 337 15.95 -11.17 -1.07
N CYS A 338 15.38 -11.07 0.13
CA CYS A 338 15.97 -11.56 1.36
C CYS A 338 15.78 -13.08 1.58
N GLY A 339 15.20 -13.80 0.62
CA GLY A 339 14.97 -15.24 0.69
C GLY A 339 13.75 -15.68 1.50
N LEU A 340 12.90 -14.75 1.93
CA LEU A 340 11.66 -15.07 2.66
C LEU A 340 10.63 -15.69 1.71
N ARG A 341 9.78 -16.58 2.24
CA ARG A 341 8.52 -16.97 1.58
C ARG A 341 7.47 -15.92 1.89
N VAL A 342 6.79 -15.38 0.88
CA VAL A 342 5.89 -14.24 1.05
C VAL A 342 4.45 -14.64 0.76
N ALA A 343 3.53 -14.21 1.63
CA ALA A 343 2.10 -14.26 1.42
C ALA A 343 1.49 -12.88 1.66
N GLY A 344 0.31 -12.63 1.09
CA GLY A 344 -0.37 -11.35 1.19
C GLY A 344 -1.87 -11.48 1.34
N VAL A 345 -2.49 -10.65 2.19
CA VAL A 345 -3.94 -10.52 2.33
C VAL A 345 -4.35 -9.06 2.27
N THR A 346 -5.22 -8.73 1.34
CA THR A 346 -5.83 -7.42 1.18
C THR A 346 -7.26 -7.44 1.71
N CYS A 347 -7.59 -6.47 2.56
CA CYS A 347 -8.95 -6.16 2.96
C CYS A 347 -9.50 -5.06 2.04
N VAL A 348 -10.48 -5.39 1.20
CA VAL A 348 -11.15 -4.39 0.35
C VAL A 348 -12.05 -3.54 1.24
N THR A 349 -11.68 -2.29 1.48
CA THR A 349 -12.42 -1.41 2.41
C THR A 349 -13.46 -0.55 1.71
N ASN A 350 -13.30 -0.31 0.41
CA ASN A 350 -14.19 0.52 -0.37
C ASN A 350 -14.16 0.09 -1.84
N PRO A 351 -15.25 0.26 -2.60
CA PRO A 351 -15.20 0.21 -4.05
C PRO A 351 -14.34 1.38 -4.57
N GLY A 352 -13.60 1.14 -5.65
CA GLY A 352 -12.85 2.17 -6.37
C GLY A 352 -13.78 3.26 -6.91
N ALA A 353 -13.23 4.47 -7.06
CA ALA A 353 -13.98 5.64 -7.52
C ALA A 353 -14.76 5.36 -8.82
N GLY A 354 -16.06 5.66 -8.81
CA GLY A 354 -16.96 5.47 -9.95
C GLY A 354 -17.49 4.05 -10.15
N LEU A 355 -17.19 3.10 -9.25
CA LEU A 355 -17.80 1.76 -9.25
C LEU A 355 -19.10 1.70 -8.43
N SER A 356 -19.19 2.46 -7.34
CA SER A 356 -20.44 2.62 -6.58
C SER A 356 -21.29 3.76 -7.15
N LYS A 357 -22.60 3.55 -7.21
CA LYS A 357 -23.60 4.60 -7.53
C LYS A 357 -24.02 5.40 -6.29
N THR A 358 -23.69 4.92 -5.11
CA THR A 358 -24.06 5.52 -3.81
C THR A 358 -22.82 6.16 -3.19
N PRO A 359 -22.90 7.42 -2.71
CA PRO A 359 -21.83 8.02 -1.91
C PRO A 359 -21.52 7.15 -0.69
N LEU A 360 -20.23 7.01 -0.34
CA LEU A 360 -19.82 6.27 0.85
C LEU A 360 -20.26 7.04 2.10
N ASN A 361 -21.02 6.40 2.98
CA ASN A 361 -21.30 6.92 4.32
C ASN A 361 -20.08 6.66 5.22
N HIS A 362 -19.66 7.65 6.01
CA HIS A 362 -18.51 7.52 6.91
C HIS A 362 -18.72 6.40 7.95
N ASP A 363 -19.94 6.28 8.47
CA ASP A 363 -20.27 5.27 9.49
C ASP A 363 -20.20 3.84 8.91
N GLU A 364 -20.67 3.64 7.67
CA GLU A 364 -20.58 2.35 6.96
C GLU A 364 -19.12 1.95 6.70
N VAL A 365 -18.25 2.92 6.42
CA VAL A 365 -16.81 2.67 6.21
C VAL A 365 -16.14 2.21 7.51
N VAL A 366 -16.49 2.79 8.64
CA VAL A 366 -15.94 2.42 9.95
C VAL A 366 -16.43 1.04 10.39
N GLU A 367 -17.72 0.74 10.25
CA GLU A 367 -18.28 -0.58 10.55
C GLU A 367 -17.64 -1.67 9.70
N VAL A 368 -17.48 -1.43 8.39
CA VAL A 368 -16.80 -2.37 7.49
C VAL A 368 -15.32 -2.53 7.87
N ALA A 369 -14.63 -1.46 8.25
CA ALA A 369 -13.25 -1.55 8.70
C ALA A 369 -13.09 -2.43 9.96
N ASN A 370 -13.96 -2.25 10.96
CA ASN A 370 -13.94 -3.05 12.19
C ASN A 370 -14.25 -4.52 11.93
N ALA A 371 -15.32 -4.81 11.17
CA ALA A 371 -15.68 -6.19 10.81
C ALA A 371 -14.58 -6.89 10.00
N ASN A 372 -13.86 -6.14 9.15
CA ASN A 372 -12.70 -6.66 8.42
C ASN A 372 -11.53 -6.97 9.33
N GLY A 373 -11.27 -6.12 10.32
CA GLY A 373 -10.25 -6.36 11.34
C GLY A 373 -10.48 -7.70 12.04
N GLU A 374 -11.70 -7.96 12.51
CA GLU A 374 -12.04 -9.22 13.20
C GLU A 374 -11.88 -10.45 12.28
N ARG A 375 -12.41 -10.39 11.05
CA ARG A 375 -12.30 -11.49 10.08
C ARG A 375 -10.85 -11.76 9.69
N LEU A 376 -10.05 -10.72 9.50
CA LEU A 376 -8.63 -10.87 9.21
C LEU A 376 -7.90 -11.48 10.41
N GLN A 377 -8.18 -11.03 11.63
CA GLN A 377 -7.56 -11.60 12.83
C GLN A 377 -7.85 -13.10 12.97
N ARG A 378 -9.10 -13.52 12.75
CA ARG A 378 -9.47 -14.94 12.71
C ARG A 378 -8.67 -15.69 11.65
N LEU A 379 -8.61 -15.16 10.43
CA LEU A 379 -7.83 -15.74 9.34
C LEU A 379 -6.35 -15.89 9.72
N LEU A 380 -5.71 -14.85 10.26
CA LEU A 380 -4.29 -14.84 10.60
C LEU A 380 -3.97 -15.79 11.76
N ARG A 381 -4.80 -15.81 12.82
CA ARG A 381 -4.69 -16.76 13.94
C ARG A 381 -4.72 -18.21 13.44
N ALA A 382 -5.61 -18.51 12.49
CA ALA A 382 -5.68 -19.82 11.86
C ALA A 382 -4.53 -20.09 10.86
N ALA A 383 -4.07 -19.07 10.15
CA ALA A 383 -3.06 -19.21 9.10
C ALA A 383 -1.64 -19.38 9.64
N VAL A 384 -1.27 -18.74 10.75
CA VAL A 384 0.10 -18.77 11.27
C VAL A 384 0.58 -20.20 11.60
N PRO A 385 -0.17 -21.03 12.35
CA PRO A 385 0.21 -22.43 12.59
C PRO A 385 0.28 -23.27 11.31
N ARG A 386 -0.57 -22.98 10.32
CA ARG A 386 -0.54 -23.68 9.02
C ARG A 386 0.71 -23.30 8.23
N THR A 387 1.03 -22.01 8.17
CA THR A 387 2.25 -21.48 7.56
C THR A 387 3.49 -22.09 8.19
N ALA A 388 3.53 -22.24 9.52
CA ALA A 388 4.68 -22.83 10.20
C ALA A 388 4.94 -24.29 9.78
N ARG A 389 3.89 -25.06 9.46
CA ARG A 389 4.03 -26.45 8.99
C ARG A 389 4.59 -26.55 7.57
N GLU A 390 4.48 -25.50 6.79
CA GLU A 390 5.04 -25.44 5.43
C GLU A 390 6.55 -25.15 5.44
N LEU A 391 7.11 -24.60 6.53
CA LEU A 391 8.49 -24.11 6.64
C LEU A 391 9.45 -25.15 7.22
#